data_AF-A0AA38CQM2-F1
#
_entry.id   AF-A0AA38CQM2-F1
#
_cell.length_a   1.000
_cell.length_b   1.000
_cell.length_c   1.000
_cell.angle_alpha   90.00
_cell.angle_beta   90.00
_cell.angle_gamma   90.00
#
_symmetry.space_group_name_H-M   'P 1'
#
loop_
_entity.id
_entity.type
_entity.pdbx_description
1 polymer ?
#
loop_
_entity_poly.entity_id
_entity_poly.type
_entity_poly.pdbx_seq_one_letter_code
_entity_poly.pdbx_strand_id
1 'polypeptide(L)'
;MEKKKKTFPALISDSKNRENLLFLYRERVEAILKTPEAHTALRLQDIQGLITWVLGDGVMPSWIFIKNKPLISKVVLLYMPGLDASLYMSQTRLLRSLRGCCDATTVSTIVVGAGMSGIMAAKTLSENGVKDFLILEATDRIGGRMKKKSVGGYTIEMGANWVEGVGSEDNVNPIWTLANKYNLTKFYSDYSNITYNIYSQEGDLLPQSEVAPVFDKASDQSDFSENISDTFKANGIEDISILSSQRIYQHVPTTPLEMAIDFYFYDFESAEPPRVTSLIHVEPYATFVDFGEDNYFVADSRGYEHVVHELAKGFLNSTHGNITDTRLQFNKVVRKIEYSDSGVNIIIEDGSVYTANKTIVSVSAGVLQTNLIEFKPDLP
;
A
#
# COMPACT_ATOMS: atom_id res chain seq x y z
N MET A 1 -10.29 71.22 16.85
CA MET A 1 -11.33 71.01 15.80
C MET A 1 -11.39 72.28 14.98
N GLU A 2 -11.44 72.31 13.66
CA GLU A 2 -11.51 71.29 12.62
C GLU A 2 -11.18 71.99 11.29
N LYS A 3 -10.47 71.25 10.46
CA LYS A 3 -10.53 71.14 8.99
C LYS A 3 -11.41 72.13 8.20
N LYS A 4 -10.77 72.80 7.23
CA LYS A 4 -11.42 73.29 6.00
C LYS A 4 -11.20 72.31 4.83
N LYS A 5 -12.31 72.07 4.11
CA LYS A 5 -12.44 71.46 2.78
C LYS A 5 -11.66 72.22 1.70
N LYS A 6 -11.31 71.52 0.60
CA LYS A 6 -11.58 71.91 -0.82
C LYS A 6 -11.05 70.81 -1.77
N THR A 7 -11.96 70.09 -2.44
CA THR A 7 -12.39 70.19 -3.87
C THR A 7 -11.45 69.52 -4.89
N PHE A 8 -12.03 68.59 -5.67
CA PHE A 8 -11.52 67.94 -6.89
C PHE A 8 -12.04 68.68 -8.15
N PRO A 9 -11.40 68.56 -9.34
CA PRO A 9 -11.67 67.43 -10.26
C PRO A 9 -10.46 66.82 -11.01
N ALA A 10 -10.63 65.51 -11.29
CA ALA A 10 -10.14 64.59 -12.34
C ALA A 10 -9.54 65.18 -13.66
N LEU A 11 -8.73 64.50 -14.51
CA LEU A 11 -8.36 63.08 -14.75
C LEU A 11 -7.17 63.05 -15.77
N ILE A 12 -6.25 62.07 -15.70
CA ILE A 12 -5.75 61.18 -16.79
C ILE A 12 -4.73 60.16 -16.22
N SER A 13 -5.16 58.88 -16.27
CA SER A 13 -4.53 57.54 -16.31
C SER A 13 -3.25 57.19 -15.52
N ASP A 14 -3.46 56.29 -14.56
CA ASP A 14 -2.52 55.50 -13.74
C ASP A 14 -2.64 54.00 -14.08
N SER A 15 -1.56 53.23 -13.90
CA SER A 15 -1.59 51.86 -13.34
C SER A 15 -0.17 51.28 -13.20
N LYS A 16 0.50 51.56 -12.07
CA LYS A 16 1.53 50.67 -11.51
C LYS A 16 0.97 50.04 -10.23
N ASN A 17 0.47 48.81 -10.34
CA ASN A 17 -0.02 48.05 -9.20
C ASN A 17 1.14 47.64 -8.27
N ARG A 18 1.02 48.06 -7.01
CA ARG A 18 1.67 47.51 -5.83
C ARG A 18 0.79 46.37 -5.32
N GLU A 19 1.38 45.27 -4.89
CA GLU A 19 0.70 44.35 -3.98
C GLU A 19 1.49 44.21 -2.68
N ASN A 20 0.75 44.41 -1.60
CA ASN A 20 1.16 44.32 -0.21
C ASN A 20 1.11 42.85 0.24
N LEU A 21 2.01 42.43 1.13
CA LEU A 21 1.82 41.19 1.90
C LEU A 21 1.80 41.53 3.39
N LEU A 22 0.69 41.17 4.02
CA LEU A 22 0.36 41.32 5.43
C LEU A 22 0.22 39.91 6.02
N PHE A 23 0.90 39.62 7.13
CA PHE A 23 0.58 38.46 7.97
C PHE A 23 0.52 38.88 9.44
N LEU A 24 -0.58 38.52 10.09
CA LEU A 24 -0.87 38.73 11.50
C LEU A 24 -0.62 37.44 12.26
N TYR A 25 0.09 37.50 13.39
CA TYR A 25 -0.29 36.78 14.61
C TYR A 25 0.28 37.47 15.87
N ARG A 26 -0.50 37.40 16.95
CA ARG A 26 -0.42 38.06 18.28
C ARG A 26 0.84 37.62 19.06
N GLU A 27 1.58 38.40 19.86
CA GLU A 27 1.35 39.64 20.63
C GLU A 27 2.60 40.55 20.62
N ARG A 28 2.35 41.87 20.71
CA ARG A 28 3.26 43.02 20.94
C ARG A 28 4.76 42.87 20.62
N VAL A 29 5.18 43.42 19.48
CA VAL A 29 6.55 43.91 19.28
C VAL A 29 6.49 45.26 18.55
N GLU A 30 7.16 46.29 19.09
CA GLU A 30 7.38 47.57 18.40
C GLU A 30 8.13 47.32 17.08
N ALA A 31 7.52 47.74 15.97
CA ALA A 31 8.19 47.72 14.68
C ALA A 31 9.13 48.92 14.58
N ILE A 32 10.43 48.68 14.47
CA ILE A 32 11.38 49.69 14.02
C ILE A 32 11.57 49.50 12.51
N LEU A 33 11.02 50.44 11.74
CA LEU A 33 11.23 50.50 10.30
C LEU A 33 12.62 51.10 10.03
N LYS A 34 13.52 50.33 9.43
CA LYS A 34 14.77 50.88 8.86
C LYS A 34 14.72 50.78 7.35
N THR A 35 14.66 51.92 6.69
CA THR A 35 14.91 52.06 5.26
C THR A 35 16.42 52.00 5.02
N PRO A 36 16.91 51.19 4.07
CA PRO A 36 18.31 51.24 3.66
C PRO A 36 18.59 52.62 3.07
N GLU A 37 19.67 53.27 3.52
CA GLU A 37 20.17 54.47 2.84
C GLU A 37 20.54 54.11 1.40
N ALA A 38 20.22 54.99 0.46
CA ALA A 38 20.21 54.74 -0.99
C ALA A 38 21.58 54.43 -1.63
N HIS A 39 22.62 54.16 -0.84
CA HIS A 39 24.01 54.01 -1.30
C HIS A 39 24.74 52.77 -0.79
N THR A 40 24.09 51.82 -0.12
CA THR A 40 24.70 50.51 0.15
C THR A 40 24.30 49.49 -0.91
N ALA A 41 25.03 49.48 -2.02
CA ALA A 41 25.01 48.36 -2.94
C ALA A 41 25.53 47.12 -2.21
N LEU A 42 24.75 46.05 -2.19
CA LEU A 42 25.17 44.74 -1.68
C LEU A 42 26.37 44.28 -2.52
N ARG A 43 27.58 44.31 -1.96
CA ARG A 43 28.78 43.95 -2.72
C ARG A 43 28.94 42.45 -2.71
N LEU A 44 29.56 41.91 -3.75
CA LEU A 44 29.83 40.47 -3.87
C LEU A 44 30.62 39.92 -2.67
N GLN A 45 31.51 40.74 -2.08
CA GLN A 45 32.24 40.42 -0.84
C GLN A 45 31.33 40.25 0.38
N ASP A 46 30.16 40.91 0.43
CA ASP A 46 29.21 40.82 1.54
C ASP A 46 28.43 39.49 1.44
N ILE A 47 28.15 39.03 0.21
CA ILE A 47 27.61 37.70 -0.09
C ILE A 47 28.67 36.61 0.20
N GLN A 48 29.92 36.85 -0.18
CA GLN A 48 31.04 35.96 0.13
C GLN A 48 31.23 35.82 1.65
N GLY A 49 31.17 36.92 2.42
CA GLY A 49 31.25 36.89 3.88
C GLY A 49 30.12 36.09 4.54
N LEU A 50 28.89 36.19 4.01
CA LEU A 50 27.76 35.35 4.42
C LEU A 50 28.04 33.86 4.15
N ILE A 51 28.56 33.53 2.97
CA ILE A 51 28.88 32.15 2.58
C ILE A 51 29.99 31.57 3.47
N THR A 52 31.06 32.32 3.74
CA THR A 52 32.17 31.85 4.59
C THR A 52 31.72 31.64 6.04
N TRP A 53 30.81 32.47 6.55
CA TRP A 53 30.22 32.31 7.88
C TRP A 53 29.36 31.03 8.00
N VAL A 54 28.54 30.73 6.98
CA VAL A 54 27.70 29.52 6.96
C VAL A 54 28.54 28.23 6.90
N LEU A 55 29.73 28.29 6.30
CA LEU A 55 30.51 27.10 5.95
C LEU A 55 31.76 26.84 6.83
N GLY A 56 32.27 27.82 7.58
CA GLY A 56 33.65 27.75 8.10
C GLY A 56 33.93 28.26 9.51
N ASP A 57 32.92 28.37 10.38
CA ASP A 57 33.08 28.86 11.77
C ASP A 57 33.79 30.25 11.86
N GLY A 58 33.42 31.15 10.94
CA GLY A 58 33.91 32.53 10.89
C GLY A 58 33.13 33.50 11.78
N VAL A 59 33.63 34.74 11.92
CA VAL A 59 32.98 35.80 12.71
C VAL A 59 31.65 36.22 12.06
N MET A 60 30.59 36.34 12.88
CA MET A 60 29.24 36.71 12.43
C MET A 60 29.21 38.10 11.80
N PRO A 61 28.69 38.26 10.56
CA PRO A 61 28.49 39.58 9.97
C PRO A 61 27.52 40.40 10.82
N SER A 62 27.89 41.63 11.15
CA SER A 62 27.16 42.53 12.06
C SER A 62 25.76 42.92 11.60
N TRP A 63 25.36 42.54 10.38
CA TRP A 63 24.08 42.87 9.75
C TRP A 63 23.10 41.69 9.69
N ILE A 64 23.44 40.52 10.25
CA ILE A 64 22.57 39.33 10.28
C ILE A 64 22.09 39.03 11.69
N PHE A 65 20.77 38.93 11.86
CA PHE A 65 20.12 38.33 13.02
C PHE A 65 19.15 37.25 12.53
N ILE A 66 19.30 36.00 13.00
CA ILE A 66 18.37 34.90 12.69
C ILE A 66 17.81 34.32 13.98
N LYS A 67 16.49 34.32 14.11
CA LYS A 67 15.71 33.62 15.15
C LYS A 67 14.99 32.45 14.49
N ASN A 68 15.29 31.23 14.94
CA ASN A 68 14.79 29.90 14.52
C ASN A 68 15.77 29.05 13.66
N LYS A 69 16.47 28.13 14.34
CA LYS A 69 17.44 27.17 13.80
C LYS A 69 16.95 25.78 13.29
N PRO A 70 15.70 25.27 13.47
CA PRO A 70 15.54 23.80 13.41
C PRO A 70 15.15 23.14 12.07
N LEU A 71 15.02 23.83 10.93
CA LEU A 71 14.37 23.23 9.73
C LEU A 71 15.24 23.02 8.47
N ILE A 72 16.53 23.36 8.48
CA ILE A 72 17.41 23.07 7.34
C ILE A 72 18.72 22.50 7.89
N SER A 73 18.87 21.18 7.80
CA SER A 73 20.00 20.50 8.44
C SER A 73 21.30 20.60 7.65
N LYS A 74 21.28 20.54 6.30
CA LYS A 74 22.45 20.78 5.42
C LYS A 74 22.01 21.19 4.01
N VAL A 75 22.63 22.22 3.43
CA VAL A 75 22.51 22.59 2.00
C VAL A 75 23.92 22.70 1.42
N VAL A 76 24.15 22.07 0.27
CA VAL A 76 25.36 22.26 -0.53
C VAL A 76 24.98 23.06 -1.76
N LEU A 77 25.55 24.26 -1.92
CA LEU A 77 25.39 25.07 -3.12
C LEU A 77 26.66 24.96 -3.97
N LEU A 78 26.52 24.42 -5.17
CA LEU A 78 27.60 24.33 -6.16
C LEU A 78 27.53 25.54 -7.09
N TYR A 79 28.40 26.53 -6.88
CA TYR A 79 28.48 27.71 -7.74
C TYR A 79 29.59 27.52 -8.79
N MET A 80 29.18 27.20 -10.02
CA MET A 80 30.05 27.21 -11.20
C MET A 80 29.58 28.33 -12.14
N PRO A 81 30.40 29.34 -12.43
CA PRO A 81 30.02 30.42 -13.35
C PRO A 81 29.55 29.87 -14.70
N GLY A 82 28.33 30.22 -15.11
CA GLY A 82 27.72 29.79 -16.37
C GLY A 82 26.84 28.55 -16.31
N LEU A 83 26.80 27.81 -15.19
CA LEU A 83 25.89 26.68 -15.02
C LEU A 83 24.53 27.15 -14.47
N ASP A 84 23.59 27.41 -15.37
CA ASP A 84 22.19 27.71 -15.02
C ASP A 84 21.23 26.58 -15.41
N ALA A 85 19.97 26.66 -14.95
CA ALA A 85 18.96 25.64 -15.21
C ALA A 85 18.73 25.41 -16.71
N SER A 86 18.78 26.48 -17.50
CA SER A 86 18.67 26.46 -18.97
C SER A 86 19.85 25.72 -19.64
N LEU A 87 21.08 25.91 -19.15
CA LEU A 87 22.25 25.21 -19.64
C LEU A 87 22.20 23.71 -19.27
N TYR A 88 21.76 23.37 -18.06
CA TYR A 88 21.53 21.97 -17.67
C TYR A 88 20.49 21.29 -18.57
N MET A 89 19.33 21.92 -18.77
CA MET A 89 18.25 21.37 -19.60
C MET A 89 18.65 21.18 -21.06
N SER A 90 19.48 22.08 -21.61
CA SER A 90 19.97 22.00 -22.99
C SER A 90 21.13 21.01 -23.20
N GLN A 91 21.86 20.63 -22.14
CA GLN A 91 23.04 19.76 -22.19
C GLN A 91 22.85 18.45 -21.39
N THR A 92 21.60 18.01 -21.19
CA THR A 92 21.21 16.81 -20.40
C THR A 92 21.93 15.51 -20.80
N ARG A 93 22.42 15.40 -22.05
CA ARG A 93 23.21 14.24 -22.50
C ARG A 93 24.67 14.27 -22.02
N LEU A 94 25.26 15.45 -21.84
CA LEU A 94 26.63 15.66 -21.36
C LEU A 94 26.72 15.68 -19.82
N LEU A 95 25.66 16.15 -19.15
CA LEU A 95 25.60 16.30 -17.69
C LEU A 95 24.81 15.18 -16.99
N ARG A 96 24.87 13.94 -17.51
CA ARG A 96 24.08 12.79 -16.98
C ARG A 96 24.35 12.46 -15.51
N SER A 97 25.57 12.71 -15.02
CA SER A 97 25.97 12.44 -13.63
C SER A 97 25.30 13.37 -12.61
N LEU A 98 24.90 14.59 -13.00
CA LEU A 98 24.18 15.52 -12.12
C LEU A 98 22.73 15.08 -11.86
N ARG A 99 22.15 14.30 -12.76
CA ARG A 99 20.81 13.71 -12.60
C ARG A 99 20.77 12.77 -11.38
N GLY A 100 21.82 11.97 -11.19
CA GLY A 100 21.96 11.09 -10.02
C GLY A 100 22.14 11.84 -8.68
N CYS A 101 22.56 13.10 -8.70
CA CYS A 101 22.69 13.93 -7.49
C CYS A 101 21.39 14.66 -7.12
N CYS A 102 20.44 14.81 -8.05
CA CYS A 102 19.19 15.54 -7.84
C CYS A 102 17.95 14.64 -7.76
N ASP A 103 18.01 13.40 -8.26
CA ASP A 103 16.86 12.46 -8.31
C ASP A 103 16.83 11.43 -7.17
N ALA A 104 17.77 11.46 -6.22
CA ALA A 104 17.65 10.65 -5.00
C ALA A 104 16.55 11.24 -4.12
N THR A 105 15.30 10.86 -4.39
CA THR A 105 14.16 11.17 -3.52
C THR A 105 14.32 10.32 -2.27
N THR A 106 15.12 10.80 -1.32
CA THR A 106 15.29 10.12 -0.03
C THR A 106 14.01 10.29 0.76
N VAL A 107 13.20 9.24 0.80
CA VAL A 107 11.97 9.17 1.62
C VAL A 107 12.21 8.31 2.85
N SER A 108 11.41 8.47 3.89
CA SER A 108 11.58 7.63 5.08
C SER A 108 11.35 6.14 4.79
N THR A 109 10.33 5.81 3.99
CA THR A 109 9.90 4.42 3.74
C THR A 109 9.44 4.21 2.30
N ILE A 110 9.82 3.10 1.67
CA ILE A 110 9.26 2.65 0.39
C ILE A 110 8.45 1.38 0.60
N VAL A 111 7.17 1.39 0.20
CA VAL A 111 6.30 0.21 0.13
C VAL A 111 6.33 -0.36 -1.29
N VAL A 112 6.72 -1.62 -1.43
CA VAL A 112 6.75 -2.33 -2.72
C VAL A 112 5.47 -3.14 -2.87
N GLY A 113 4.62 -2.73 -3.81
CA GLY A 113 3.29 -3.30 -4.08
C GLY A 113 2.15 -2.46 -3.50
N ALA A 114 1.09 -2.29 -4.29
CA ALA A 114 -0.15 -1.59 -3.92
C ALA A 114 -1.36 -2.55 -3.90
N GLY A 115 -1.15 -3.79 -3.46
CA GLY A 115 -2.22 -4.70 -3.05
C GLY A 115 -2.82 -4.31 -1.69
N MET A 116 -3.75 -5.13 -1.18
CA MET A 116 -4.39 -4.89 0.13
C MET A 116 -3.37 -4.65 1.26
N SER A 117 -2.37 -5.51 1.40
CA SER A 117 -1.34 -5.39 2.46
C SER A 117 -0.48 -4.14 2.31
N GLY A 118 -0.03 -3.81 1.09
CA GLY A 118 0.76 -2.61 0.82
C GLY A 118 -0.01 -1.31 1.07
N ILE A 119 -1.27 -1.23 0.63
CA ILE A 119 -2.15 -0.08 0.91
C ILE A 119 -2.45 0.04 2.40
N MET A 120 -2.70 -1.07 3.10
CA MET A 120 -2.91 -1.05 4.55
C MET A 120 -1.65 -0.59 5.29
N ALA A 121 -0.47 -1.10 4.93
CA ALA A 121 0.79 -0.67 5.54
C ALA A 121 1.03 0.84 5.34
N ALA A 122 0.84 1.37 4.14
CA ALA A 122 0.96 2.79 3.86
C ALA A 122 -0.07 3.64 4.60
N LYS A 123 -1.31 3.15 4.72
CA LYS A 123 -2.36 3.77 5.53
C LYS A 123 -1.93 3.85 7.00
N THR A 124 -1.44 2.75 7.58
CA THR A 124 -0.97 2.69 8.96
C THR A 124 0.21 3.64 9.19
N LEU A 125 1.17 3.73 8.27
CA LEU A 125 2.25 4.71 8.33
C LEU A 125 1.69 6.14 8.39
N SER A 126 0.77 6.48 7.48
CA SER A 126 0.14 7.79 7.41
C SER A 126 -0.63 8.16 8.70
N GLU A 127 -1.39 7.21 9.26
CA GLU A 127 -2.15 7.41 10.50
C GLU A 127 -1.25 7.57 11.73
N ASN A 128 -0.05 6.98 11.71
CA ASN A 128 0.96 7.14 12.75
C ASN A 128 1.91 8.33 12.48
N GLY A 129 1.56 9.23 11.55
CA GLY A 129 2.30 10.47 11.30
C GLY A 129 3.51 10.33 10.37
N VAL A 130 3.81 9.13 9.88
CA VAL A 130 4.85 8.91 8.86
C VAL A 130 4.24 9.19 7.49
N LYS A 131 4.38 10.44 7.03
CA LYS A 131 3.79 10.90 5.75
C LYS A 131 4.76 10.80 4.56
N ASP A 132 6.05 10.72 4.86
CA ASP A 132 7.13 10.69 3.89
C ASP A 132 7.41 9.25 3.44
N PHE A 133 6.55 8.72 2.59
CA PHE A 133 6.70 7.39 2.00
C PHE A 133 6.34 7.40 0.52
N LEU A 134 6.83 6.38 -0.20
CA LEU A 134 6.42 6.07 -1.57
C LEU A 134 5.83 4.66 -1.64
N ILE A 135 4.87 4.48 -2.53
CA ILE A 135 4.29 3.17 -2.88
C ILE A 135 4.65 2.93 -4.35
N LEU A 136 5.40 1.86 -4.62
CA LEU A 136 5.83 1.47 -5.96
C LEU A 136 5.04 0.24 -6.38
N GLU A 137 4.16 0.40 -7.37
CA GLU A 137 3.30 -0.64 -7.89
C GLU A 137 3.76 -1.07 -9.27
N ALA A 138 3.93 -2.39 -9.46
CA ALA A 138 4.43 -2.95 -10.72
C ALA A 138 3.44 -2.77 -11.87
N THR A 139 2.14 -2.83 -11.60
CA THR A 139 1.07 -2.69 -12.60
C THR A 139 0.59 -1.25 -12.74
N ASP A 140 -0.41 -1.04 -13.59
CA ASP A 140 -1.09 0.24 -13.83
C ASP A 140 -2.27 0.50 -12.87
N ARG A 141 -2.47 -0.35 -11.86
CA ARG A 141 -3.59 -0.28 -10.91
C ARG A 141 -3.21 -0.74 -9.51
N ILE A 142 -4.00 -0.33 -8.53
CA ILE A 142 -3.95 -0.91 -7.17
C ILE A 142 -4.88 -2.12 -7.07
N GLY A 143 -4.83 -2.83 -5.93
CA GLY A 143 -5.73 -3.95 -5.62
C GLY A 143 -5.05 -5.32 -5.64
N GLY A 144 -4.01 -5.49 -6.47
CA GLY A 144 -3.24 -6.74 -6.52
C GLY A 144 -4.14 -7.94 -6.90
N ARG A 145 -4.26 -8.93 -6.01
CA ARG A 145 -5.08 -10.13 -6.21
C ARG A 145 -6.59 -9.90 -6.04
N MET A 146 -7.01 -8.72 -5.58
CA MET A 146 -8.39 -8.27 -5.74
C MET A 146 -8.44 -7.54 -7.08
N LYS A 147 -9.14 -8.14 -8.06
CA LYS A 147 -9.18 -7.62 -9.42
C LYS A 147 -10.49 -8.02 -10.07
N LYS A 148 -11.22 -7.03 -10.58
CA LYS A 148 -12.38 -7.29 -11.42
C LYS A 148 -12.05 -7.35 -12.91
N LYS A 149 -12.97 -7.89 -13.69
CA LYS A 149 -12.95 -7.87 -15.16
C LYS A 149 -14.37 -7.74 -15.70
N SER A 150 -14.53 -7.07 -16.84
CA SER A 150 -15.80 -7.06 -17.58
C SER A 150 -15.88 -8.26 -18.52
N VAL A 151 -16.93 -9.07 -18.38
CA VAL A 151 -17.22 -10.22 -19.25
C VAL A 151 -18.71 -10.22 -19.57
N GLY A 152 -19.07 -10.19 -20.86
CA GLY A 152 -20.47 -10.23 -21.29
C GLY A 152 -21.33 -9.07 -20.79
N GLY A 153 -20.74 -7.91 -20.45
CA GLY A 153 -21.44 -6.77 -19.86
C GLY A 153 -21.56 -6.82 -18.32
N TYR A 154 -21.08 -7.89 -17.68
CA TYR A 154 -21.06 -8.04 -16.23
C TYR A 154 -19.66 -7.79 -15.67
N THR A 155 -19.59 -7.30 -14.44
CA THR A 155 -18.36 -7.25 -13.65
C THR A 155 -18.24 -8.57 -12.89
N ILE A 156 -17.11 -9.27 -13.06
CA ILE A 156 -16.76 -10.47 -12.30
C ILE A 156 -15.41 -10.28 -11.60
N GLU A 157 -15.16 -11.01 -10.51
CA GLU A 157 -13.83 -11.06 -9.92
C GLU A 157 -12.93 -12.08 -10.63
N MET A 158 -11.65 -11.75 -10.74
CA MET A 158 -10.60 -12.61 -11.28
C MET A 158 -9.70 -13.20 -10.18
N GLY A 159 -9.99 -12.86 -8.91
CA GLY A 159 -9.21 -13.26 -7.74
C GLY A 159 -10.15 -13.40 -6.54
N ALA A 160 -9.85 -12.74 -5.44
CA ALA A 160 -10.70 -12.81 -4.25
C ALA A 160 -12.16 -12.44 -4.59
N ASN A 161 -13.11 -13.27 -4.15
CA ASN A 161 -14.53 -13.08 -4.44
C ASN A 161 -15.45 -13.27 -3.20
N TRP A 162 -14.94 -13.81 -2.09
CA TRP A 162 -15.70 -13.94 -0.85
C TRP A 162 -15.13 -13.05 0.26
N VAL A 163 -16.02 -12.57 1.13
CA VAL A 163 -15.66 -12.27 2.51
C VAL A 163 -15.85 -13.57 3.27
N GLU A 164 -14.76 -14.27 3.53
CA GLU A 164 -14.74 -15.53 4.28
C GLU A 164 -14.61 -15.28 5.78
N GLY A 165 -15.34 -16.04 6.58
CA GLY A 165 -15.33 -15.88 8.02
C GLY A 165 -16.21 -14.72 8.50
N VAL A 166 -17.50 -14.99 8.71
CA VAL A 166 -18.51 -14.02 9.17
C VAL A 166 -19.46 -14.71 10.16
N GLY A 167 -20.03 -13.95 11.09
CA GLY A 167 -21.08 -14.43 11.99
C GLY A 167 -20.63 -14.67 13.44
N SER A 168 -19.34 -14.56 13.74
CA SER A 168 -18.84 -14.59 15.13
C SER A 168 -19.31 -13.37 15.93
N GLU A 169 -19.78 -13.61 17.15
CA GLU A 169 -20.14 -12.57 18.12
C GLU A 169 -18.90 -11.99 18.84
N ASP A 170 -17.84 -12.79 18.96
CA ASP A 170 -16.65 -12.46 19.74
C ASP A 170 -15.63 -11.64 18.96
N ASN A 171 -15.50 -11.90 17.65
CA ASN A 171 -14.50 -11.24 16.82
C ASN A 171 -15.05 -10.96 15.42
N VAL A 172 -15.09 -9.68 15.04
CA VAL A 172 -15.63 -9.26 13.75
C VAL A 172 -14.53 -9.21 12.71
N ASN A 173 -14.69 -9.94 11.61
CA ASN A 173 -13.77 -9.88 10.48
C ASN A 173 -13.59 -8.41 10.01
N PRO A 174 -12.34 -7.89 9.97
CA PRO A 174 -12.10 -6.50 9.59
C PRO A 174 -12.51 -6.20 8.14
N ILE A 175 -12.44 -7.19 7.25
CA ILE A 175 -12.87 -7.05 5.86
C ILE A 175 -14.40 -6.98 5.76
N TRP A 176 -15.13 -7.73 6.59
CA TRP A 176 -16.60 -7.61 6.69
C TRP A 176 -17.00 -6.19 7.09
N THR A 177 -16.32 -5.61 8.08
CA THR A 177 -16.53 -4.23 8.51
C THR A 177 -16.33 -3.25 7.35
N LEU A 178 -15.26 -3.42 6.55
CA LEU A 178 -14.98 -2.55 5.41
C LEU A 178 -15.99 -2.74 4.26
N ALA A 179 -16.36 -3.99 3.95
CA ALA A 179 -17.35 -4.29 2.91
C ALA A 179 -18.71 -3.68 3.24
N ASN A 180 -19.11 -3.67 4.52
CA ASN A 180 -20.32 -2.99 4.99
C ASN A 180 -20.17 -1.47 4.96
N LYS A 181 -19.04 -0.94 5.45
CA LYS A 181 -18.76 0.51 5.43
C LYS A 181 -18.85 1.10 4.02
N TYR A 182 -18.37 0.38 3.01
CA TYR A 182 -18.42 0.81 1.60
C TYR A 182 -19.66 0.31 0.84
N ASN A 183 -20.61 -0.29 1.58
CA ASN A 183 -21.89 -0.77 1.09
C ASN A 183 -21.77 -1.66 -0.15
N LEU A 184 -20.87 -2.65 -0.12
CA LEU A 184 -20.73 -3.62 -1.21
C LEU A 184 -21.95 -4.53 -1.28
N THR A 185 -22.45 -4.74 -2.50
CA THR A 185 -23.42 -5.81 -2.79
C THR A 185 -22.75 -7.16 -2.62
N LYS A 186 -23.31 -7.99 -1.75
CA LYS A 186 -22.81 -9.31 -1.40
C LYS A 186 -23.95 -10.22 -0.95
N PHE A 187 -23.77 -11.52 -1.15
CA PHE A 187 -24.79 -12.54 -0.93
C PHE A 187 -24.23 -13.64 -0.04
N TYR A 188 -25.00 -14.07 0.95
CA TYR A 188 -24.66 -15.26 1.74
C TYR A 188 -24.59 -16.49 0.82
N SER A 189 -23.55 -17.30 0.99
CA SER A 189 -23.37 -18.54 0.25
C SER A 189 -23.96 -19.69 1.05
N ASP A 190 -25.12 -20.17 0.63
CA ASP A 190 -25.78 -21.31 1.26
C ASP A 190 -25.33 -22.61 0.60
N TYR A 191 -24.56 -23.40 1.35
CA TYR A 191 -24.04 -24.70 0.91
C TYR A 191 -24.90 -25.90 1.35
N SER A 192 -26.07 -25.66 1.98
CA SER A 192 -26.93 -26.71 2.52
C SER A 192 -27.50 -27.68 1.48
N ASN A 193 -27.47 -27.31 0.20
CA ASN A 193 -28.02 -28.11 -0.90
C ASN A 193 -26.95 -28.82 -1.76
N ILE A 194 -25.67 -28.83 -1.35
CA ILE A 194 -24.58 -29.44 -2.13
C ILE A 194 -24.88 -30.89 -2.49
N THR A 195 -25.37 -31.67 -1.51
CA THR A 195 -25.68 -33.09 -1.73
C THR A 195 -26.70 -33.28 -2.84
N TYR A 196 -27.58 -32.31 -3.10
CA TYR A 196 -28.61 -32.33 -4.15
C TYR A 196 -28.13 -31.85 -5.52
N ASN A 197 -26.86 -31.48 -5.66
CA ASN A 197 -26.32 -30.87 -6.88
C ASN A 197 -25.03 -31.54 -7.37
N ILE A 198 -24.83 -32.83 -7.07
CA ILE A 198 -23.68 -33.60 -7.57
C ILE A 198 -24.08 -34.35 -8.85
N TYR A 199 -23.31 -34.16 -9.91
CA TYR A 199 -23.55 -34.75 -11.22
C TYR A 199 -22.49 -35.81 -11.55
N SER A 200 -22.88 -36.86 -12.27
CA SER A 200 -21.97 -37.85 -12.84
C SER A 200 -21.14 -37.23 -13.98
N GLN A 201 -20.12 -37.97 -14.44
CA GLN A 201 -19.29 -37.54 -15.57
C GLN A 201 -20.09 -37.49 -16.89
N GLU A 202 -21.17 -38.25 -16.97
CA GLU A 202 -22.11 -38.29 -18.09
C GLU A 202 -23.13 -37.13 -18.05
N GLY A 203 -23.17 -36.38 -16.94
CA GLY A 203 -24.04 -35.22 -16.76
C GLY A 203 -25.38 -35.54 -16.08
N ASP A 204 -25.55 -36.73 -15.53
CA ASP A 204 -26.75 -37.11 -14.79
C ASP A 204 -26.68 -36.64 -13.34
N LEU A 205 -27.78 -36.13 -12.79
CA LEU A 205 -27.86 -35.79 -11.37
C LEU A 205 -27.87 -37.08 -10.52
N LEU A 206 -26.95 -37.20 -9.57
CA LEU A 206 -26.84 -38.39 -8.73
C LEU A 206 -27.96 -38.45 -7.68
N PRO A 207 -28.54 -39.65 -7.39
CA PRO A 207 -29.58 -39.80 -6.38
C PRO A 207 -29.09 -39.48 -4.96
N GLN A 208 -29.95 -38.86 -4.14
CA GLN A 208 -29.66 -38.60 -2.72
C GLN A 208 -29.27 -39.86 -1.94
N SER A 209 -29.88 -41.00 -2.25
CA SER A 209 -29.57 -42.27 -1.60
C SER A 209 -28.13 -42.76 -1.85
N GLU A 210 -27.49 -42.25 -2.90
CA GLU A 210 -26.08 -42.52 -3.22
C GLU A 210 -25.15 -41.45 -2.65
N VAL A 211 -25.53 -40.17 -2.79
CA VAL A 211 -24.68 -39.04 -2.38
C VAL A 211 -24.61 -38.86 -0.87
N ALA A 212 -25.75 -38.87 -0.17
CA ALA A 212 -25.81 -38.51 1.24
C ALA A 212 -24.90 -39.40 2.14
N PRO A 213 -24.88 -40.75 2.00
CA PRO A 213 -24.00 -41.57 2.83
C PRO A 213 -22.50 -41.30 2.61
N VAL A 214 -22.10 -40.90 1.39
CA VAL A 214 -20.70 -40.56 1.09
C VAL A 214 -20.33 -39.21 1.67
N PHE A 215 -21.24 -38.24 1.58
CA PHE A 215 -21.05 -36.90 2.15
C PHE A 215 -21.00 -36.94 3.67
N ASP A 216 -21.93 -37.64 4.33
CA ASP A 216 -21.97 -37.81 5.79
C ASP A 216 -20.65 -38.41 6.29
N LYS A 217 -20.13 -39.43 5.60
CA LYS A 217 -18.85 -40.05 5.93
C LYS A 217 -17.66 -39.10 5.75
N ALA A 218 -17.67 -38.25 4.72
CA ALA A 218 -16.63 -37.24 4.53
C ALA A 218 -16.69 -36.16 5.62
N SER A 219 -17.90 -35.77 6.05
CA SER A 219 -18.11 -34.87 7.19
C SER A 219 -17.55 -35.46 8.48
N ASP A 220 -17.89 -36.71 8.81
CA ASP A 220 -17.35 -37.41 9.99
C ASP A 220 -15.81 -37.50 9.97
N GLN A 221 -15.23 -37.65 8.77
CA GLN A 221 -13.78 -37.67 8.57
C GLN A 221 -13.14 -36.28 8.76
N SER A 222 -13.84 -35.21 8.40
CA SER A 222 -13.40 -33.82 8.65
C SER A 222 -13.37 -33.54 10.14
N ASP A 223 -14.47 -33.83 10.85
CA ASP A 223 -14.57 -33.70 12.32
C ASP A 223 -13.46 -34.49 13.03
N PHE A 224 -13.15 -35.70 12.53
CA PHE A 224 -12.04 -36.49 13.05
C PHE A 224 -10.68 -35.83 12.83
N SER A 225 -10.47 -35.22 11.67
CA SER A 225 -9.22 -34.53 11.32
C SER A 225 -8.99 -33.31 12.21
N GLU A 226 -10.04 -32.52 12.48
CA GLU A 226 -10.00 -31.42 13.44
C GLU A 226 -9.62 -31.90 14.86
N ASN A 227 -10.28 -32.96 15.34
CA ASN A 227 -10.00 -33.52 16.67
C ASN A 227 -8.56 -34.06 16.80
N ILE A 228 -8.03 -34.72 15.77
CA ILE A 228 -6.63 -35.16 15.73
C ILE A 228 -5.70 -33.95 15.74
N SER A 229 -6.00 -32.93 14.93
CA SER A 229 -5.22 -31.71 14.84
C SER A 229 -5.06 -31.04 16.21
N ASP A 230 -6.15 -30.86 16.94
CA ASP A 230 -6.13 -30.28 18.28
C ASP A 230 -5.35 -31.13 19.27
N THR A 231 -5.49 -32.45 19.17
CA THR A 231 -4.70 -33.39 19.97
C THR A 231 -3.21 -33.25 19.67
N PHE A 232 -2.82 -33.11 18.41
CA PHE A 232 -1.43 -32.99 17.99
C PHE A 232 -0.82 -31.68 18.50
N LYS A 233 -1.54 -30.55 18.34
CA LYS A 233 -1.16 -29.24 18.86
C LYS A 233 -0.95 -29.28 20.37
N ALA A 234 -1.93 -29.81 21.11
CA ALA A 234 -1.90 -29.84 22.58
C ALA A 234 -0.74 -30.68 23.15
N ASN A 235 -0.30 -31.70 22.42
CA ASN A 235 0.74 -32.62 22.86
C ASN A 235 2.11 -32.37 22.19
N GLY A 236 2.23 -31.34 21.34
CA GLY A 236 3.46 -31.06 20.60
C GLY A 236 3.89 -32.20 19.67
N ILE A 237 2.92 -32.89 19.08
CA ILE A 237 3.16 -33.98 18.12
C ILE A 237 3.55 -33.36 16.77
N GLU A 238 4.45 -34.05 16.06
CA GLU A 238 4.89 -33.64 14.73
C GLU A 238 3.73 -33.62 13.73
N ASP A 239 3.75 -32.63 12.84
CA ASP A 239 2.71 -32.40 11.86
C ASP A 239 2.64 -33.50 10.79
N ILE A 240 1.45 -33.67 10.20
CA ILE A 240 1.16 -34.59 9.12
C ILE A 240 0.31 -33.92 8.06
N SER A 241 0.25 -34.47 6.86
CA SER A 241 -0.72 -34.00 5.85
C SER A 241 -2.15 -34.38 6.22
N ILE A 242 -3.16 -33.64 5.73
CA ILE A 242 -4.58 -34.02 5.86
C ILE A 242 -4.81 -35.44 5.31
N LEU A 243 -4.23 -35.82 4.15
CA LEU A 243 -4.36 -37.20 3.64
C LEU A 243 -3.87 -38.28 4.64
N SER A 244 -2.94 -37.94 5.54
CA SER A 244 -2.47 -38.86 6.56
C SER A 244 -3.50 -39.01 7.67
N SER A 245 -4.25 -37.96 8.05
CA SER A 245 -5.40 -38.10 8.97
C SER A 245 -6.50 -38.96 8.35
N GLN A 246 -6.79 -38.80 7.05
CA GLN A 246 -7.76 -39.63 6.32
C GLN A 246 -7.37 -41.13 6.35
N ARG A 247 -6.06 -41.42 6.17
CA ARG A 247 -5.54 -42.80 6.32
C ARG A 247 -5.67 -43.33 7.74
N ILE A 248 -5.46 -42.50 8.75
CA ILE A 248 -5.65 -42.87 10.16
C ILE A 248 -7.13 -43.16 10.44
N TYR A 249 -8.04 -42.39 9.83
CA TYR A 249 -9.48 -42.63 9.82
C TYR A 249 -9.88 -43.90 9.03
N GLN A 250 -8.93 -44.54 8.35
CA GLN A 250 -9.12 -45.75 7.53
C GLN A 250 -10.05 -45.54 6.33
N HIS A 251 -10.14 -44.31 5.83
CA HIS A 251 -10.86 -44.01 4.61
C HIS A 251 -10.07 -43.02 3.77
N VAL A 252 -9.74 -43.43 2.54
CA VAL A 252 -9.15 -42.54 1.54
C VAL A 252 -10.14 -42.46 0.39
N PRO A 253 -10.54 -41.27 -0.06
CA PRO A 253 -11.39 -41.08 -1.23
C PRO A 253 -10.78 -41.73 -2.48
N THR A 254 -11.52 -42.61 -3.16
CA THR A 254 -11.03 -43.34 -4.34
C THR A 254 -12.00 -43.37 -5.52
N THR A 255 -13.30 -43.28 -5.26
CA THR A 255 -14.31 -43.18 -6.33
C THR A 255 -14.45 -41.74 -6.83
N PRO A 256 -14.98 -41.51 -8.06
CA PRO A 256 -15.23 -40.16 -8.55
C PRO A 256 -16.10 -39.31 -7.62
N LEU A 257 -17.12 -39.91 -7.02
CA LEU A 257 -18.01 -39.23 -6.05
C LEU A 257 -17.26 -38.85 -4.78
N GLU A 258 -16.52 -39.78 -4.19
CA GLU A 258 -15.71 -39.51 -2.99
C GLU A 258 -14.67 -38.42 -3.25
N MET A 259 -13.95 -38.47 -4.38
CA MET A 259 -12.94 -37.47 -4.72
C MET A 259 -13.54 -36.09 -5.00
N ALA A 260 -14.75 -36.02 -5.58
CA ALA A 260 -15.44 -34.74 -5.79
C ALA A 260 -15.89 -34.11 -4.47
N ILE A 261 -16.33 -34.93 -3.51
CA ILE A 261 -16.69 -34.47 -2.17
C ILE A 261 -15.44 -34.06 -1.38
N ASP A 262 -14.36 -34.85 -1.43
CA ASP A 262 -13.06 -34.51 -0.81
C ASP A 262 -12.50 -33.19 -1.34
N PHE A 263 -12.59 -32.97 -2.65
CA PHE A 263 -12.23 -31.70 -3.27
C PHE A 263 -13.03 -30.53 -2.70
N TYR A 264 -14.34 -30.71 -2.45
CA TYR A 264 -15.18 -29.67 -1.85
C TYR A 264 -14.74 -29.33 -0.41
N PHE A 265 -14.40 -30.33 0.41
CA PHE A 265 -13.99 -30.11 1.80
C PHE A 265 -12.60 -29.46 1.93
N TYR A 266 -11.67 -29.71 1.00
CA TYR A 266 -10.27 -29.29 1.17
C TYR A 266 -9.72 -28.43 0.02
N ASP A 267 -9.65 -28.98 -1.20
CA ASP A 267 -9.03 -28.30 -2.34
C ASP A 267 -9.76 -27.01 -2.73
N PHE A 268 -11.09 -26.97 -2.59
CA PHE A 268 -11.89 -25.80 -2.93
C PHE A 268 -11.51 -24.58 -2.07
N GLU A 269 -11.15 -24.80 -0.81
CA GLU A 269 -10.70 -23.77 0.13
C GLU A 269 -9.19 -23.49 0.01
N SER A 270 -8.37 -24.54 -0.03
CA SER A 270 -6.90 -24.41 0.04
C SER A 270 -6.21 -24.24 -1.32
N ALA A 271 -6.89 -24.55 -2.42
CA ALA A 271 -6.32 -24.66 -3.77
C ALA A 271 -5.17 -25.69 -3.91
N GLU A 272 -4.95 -26.54 -2.91
CA GLU A 272 -3.97 -27.62 -2.89
C GLU A 272 -4.57 -28.90 -2.27
N PRO A 273 -4.15 -30.08 -2.73
CA PRO A 273 -4.76 -31.34 -2.30
C PRO A 273 -4.38 -31.72 -0.86
N PRO A 274 -5.22 -32.50 -0.15
CA PRO A 274 -4.99 -32.96 1.23
C PRO A 274 -3.62 -33.59 1.50
N ARG A 275 -2.96 -34.13 0.47
CA ARG A 275 -1.65 -34.78 0.57
C ARG A 275 -0.47 -33.84 0.77
N VAL A 276 -0.60 -32.55 0.47
CA VAL A 276 0.44 -31.53 0.68
C VAL A 276 0.05 -30.51 1.74
N THR A 277 -1.24 -30.42 2.05
CA THR A 277 -1.80 -29.51 3.05
C THR A 277 -1.50 -30.02 4.46
N SER A 278 -0.88 -29.18 5.29
CA SER A 278 -0.56 -29.50 6.69
C SER A 278 -1.84 -29.60 7.52
N LEU A 279 -1.97 -30.64 8.34
CA LEU A 279 -3.13 -30.84 9.20
C LEU A 279 -3.19 -29.77 10.29
N ILE A 280 -2.12 -29.57 11.07
CA ILE A 280 -2.21 -28.75 12.28
C ILE A 280 -2.32 -27.24 12.00
N HIS A 281 -1.92 -26.77 10.81
CA HIS A 281 -2.01 -25.35 10.47
C HIS A 281 -3.30 -24.98 9.74
N VAL A 282 -4.06 -25.99 9.29
CA VAL A 282 -5.28 -25.78 8.49
C VAL A 282 -6.52 -26.23 9.24
N GLU A 283 -6.47 -27.34 9.97
CA GLU A 283 -7.63 -27.85 10.70
C GLU A 283 -7.59 -27.49 12.19
N PRO A 284 -8.68 -26.98 12.78
CA PRO A 284 -9.72 -26.21 12.09
C PRO A 284 -9.15 -24.89 11.55
N TYR A 285 -9.80 -24.33 10.52
CA TYR A 285 -9.35 -23.08 9.90
C TYR A 285 -9.54 -21.91 10.87
N ALA A 286 -8.45 -21.26 11.24
CA ALA A 286 -8.49 -20.13 12.17
C ALA A 286 -9.43 -19.00 11.71
N THR A 287 -9.57 -18.78 10.40
CA THR A 287 -10.53 -17.81 9.83
C THR A 287 -11.95 -18.07 10.30
N PHE A 288 -12.42 -19.32 10.23
CA PHE A 288 -13.80 -19.66 10.58
C PHE A 288 -13.99 -19.78 12.10
N VAL A 289 -13.00 -20.33 12.80
CA VAL A 289 -12.98 -20.37 14.27
C VAL A 289 -13.06 -18.96 14.86
N ASP A 290 -12.28 -18.01 14.35
CA ASP A 290 -12.21 -16.67 14.91
C ASP A 290 -13.41 -15.81 14.47
N PHE A 291 -13.78 -15.85 13.19
CA PHE A 291 -14.72 -14.90 12.60
C PHE A 291 -16.12 -15.45 12.27
N GLY A 292 -16.33 -16.76 12.42
CA GLY A 292 -17.57 -17.47 12.15
C GLY A 292 -17.56 -18.21 10.82
N GLU A 293 -18.55 -19.07 10.59
CA GLU A 293 -18.59 -20.01 9.44
C GLU A 293 -19.24 -19.41 8.18
N ASP A 294 -19.88 -18.24 8.27
CA ASP A 294 -20.61 -17.68 7.13
C ASP A 294 -19.68 -17.08 6.09
N ASN A 295 -19.97 -17.36 4.82
CA ASN A 295 -19.22 -16.85 3.68
C ASN A 295 -20.11 -16.00 2.77
N TYR A 296 -19.65 -14.78 2.43
CA TYR A 296 -20.42 -13.85 1.59
C TYR A 296 -19.76 -13.58 0.25
N PHE A 297 -20.41 -14.00 -0.83
CA PHE A 297 -20.00 -13.75 -2.21
C PHE A 297 -20.21 -12.29 -2.60
N VAL A 298 -19.12 -11.59 -2.95
CA VAL A 298 -19.17 -10.19 -3.39
C VAL A 298 -19.57 -10.12 -4.87
N ALA A 299 -20.69 -9.45 -5.16
CA ALA A 299 -21.24 -9.32 -6.51
C ALA A 299 -21.60 -7.85 -6.79
N ASP A 300 -20.63 -6.97 -6.59
CA ASP A 300 -20.78 -5.53 -6.78
C ASP A 300 -20.19 -5.10 -8.13
N SER A 301 -20.90 -4.24 -8.87
CA SER A 301 -20.42 -3.74 -10.17
C SER A 301 -19.13 -2.90 -10.06
N ARG A 302 -18.87 -2.32 -8.88
CA ARG A 302 -17.61 -1.64 -8.56
C ARG A 302 -16.44 -2.61 -8.36
N GLY A 303 -16.72 -3.89 -8.15
CA GLY A 303 -15.79 -4.97 -7.85
C GLY A 303 -15.29 -4.95 -6.40
N TYR A 304 -14.81 -6.09 -5.92
CA TYR A 304 -14.34 -6.25 -4.55
C TYR A 304 -13.07 -5.41 -4.28
N GLU A 305 -12.25 -5.19 -5.32
CA GLU A 305 -11.12 -4.25 -5.27
C GLU A 305 -11.52 -2.83 -4.82
N HIS A 306 -12.80 -2.45 -4.90
CA HIS A 306 -13.31 -1.17 -4.41
C HIS A 306 -12.93 -0.89 -2.95
N VAL A 307 -12.84 -1.92 -2.09
CA VAL A 307 -12.35 -1.77 -0.70
C VAL A 307 -10.95 -1.16 -0.68
N VAL A 308 -10.03 -1.67 -1.52
CA VAL A 308 -8.64 -1.20 -1.58
C VAL A 308 -8.60 0.24 -2.09
N HIS A 309 -9.43 0.58 -3.08
CA HIS A 309 -9.53 1.94 -3.60
C HIS A 309 -10.03 2.94 -2.54
N GLU A 310 -11.07 2.60 -1.78
CA GLU A 310 -11.60 3.51 -0.76
C GLU A 310 -10.66 3.63 0.45
N LEU A 311 -9.94 2.56 0.81
CA LEU A 311 -8.86 2.65 1.80
C LEU A 311 -7.77 3.62 1.34
N ALA A 312 -7.31 3.48 0.10
CA ALA A 312 -6.26 4.32 -0.47
C ALA A 312 -6.67 5.81 -0.52
N LYS A 313 -7.90 6.12 -0.95
CA LYS A 313 -8.44 7.50 -0.96
C LYS A 313 -8.54 8.12 0.44
N GLY A 314 -8.56 7.31 1.50
CA GLY A 314 -8.61 7.78 2.88
C GLY A 314 -7.34 8.51 3.33
N PHE A 315 -6.20 8.30 2.66
CA PHE A 315 -4.91 8.89 3.04
C PHE A 315 -4.06 9.40 1.86
N LEU A 316 -4.41 9.03 0.63
CA LEU A 316 -3.82 9.53 -0.60
C LEU A 316 -4.72 10.59 -1.23
N ASN A 317 -4.11 11.68 -1.70
CA ASN A 317 -4.81 12.72 -2.46
C ASN A 317 -5.55 12.12 -3.67
N SER A 318 -6.80 12.54 -3.85
CA SER A 318 -7.62 12.14 -4.99
C SER A 318 -8.32 13.34 -5.60
N THR A 319 -8.49 13.30 -6.93
CA THR A 319 -9.18 14.34 -7.70
C THR A 319 -10.21 13.67 -8.59
N HIS A 320 -11.47 14.13 -8.54
CA HIS A 320 -12.59 13.52 -9.28
C HIS A 320 -12.74 12.00 -9.06
N GLY A 321 -12.44 11.51 -7.86
CA GLY A 321 -12.55 10.08 -7.51
C GLY A 321 -11.36 9.22 -7.94
N ASN A 322 -10.37 9.77 -8.65
CA ASN A 322 -9.13 9.07 -9.01
C ASN A 322 -8.01 9.47 -8.05
N ILE A 323 -7.18 8.51 -7.65
CA ILE A 323 -6.01 8.77 -6.80
C ILE A 323 -4.97 9.48 -7.66
N THR A 324 -4.58 10.69 -7.25
CA THR A 324 -3.61 11.55 -7.95
C THR A 324 -2.41 11.89 -7.07
N ASP A 325 -2.27 11.21 -5.94
CA ASP A 325 -1.17 11.40 -5.00
C ASP A 325 0.15 10.94 -5.62
N THR A 326 1.15 11.83 -5.61
CA THR A 326 2.47 11.56 -6.19
C THR A 326 3.26 10.50 -5.43
N ARG A 327 2.83 10.15 -4.21
CA ARG A 327 3.42 9.07 -3.43
C ARG A 327 3.11 7.69 -4.00
N LEU A 328 2.03 7.53 -4.76
CA LEU A 328 1.69 6.27 -5.42
C LEU A 328 2.17 6.30 -6.88
N GLN A 329 3.10 5.42 -7.22
CA GLN A 329 3.70 5.34 -8.55
C GLN A 329 3.45 3.97 -9.19
N PHE A 330 2.77 3.99 -10.33
CA PHE A 330 2.45 2.82 -11.13
C PHE A 330 3.55 2.49 -12.14
N ASN A 331 3.50 1.27 -12.68
CA ASN A 331 4.46 0.75 -13.66
C ASN A 331 5.92 0.80 -13.15
N LYS A 332 6.09 0.62 -11.83
CA LYS A 332 7.38 0.57 -11.15
C LYS A 332 7.70 -0.85 -10.71
N VAL A 333 8.12 -1.65 -11.68
CA VAL A 333 8.57 -3.04 -11.45
C VAL A 333 9.92 -3.00 -10.72
N VAL A 334 9.90 -3.27 -9.42
CA VAL A 334 11.13 -3.41 -8.63
C VAL A 334 11.87 -4.66 -9.09
N ARG A 335 13.16 -4.52 -9.41
CA ARG A 335 14.03 -5.63 -9.84
C ARG A 335 15.14 -5.93 -8.85
N LYS A 336 15.51 -4.96 -8.01
CA LYS A 336 16.55 -5.16 -7.01
C LYS A 336 16.34 -4.30 -5.78
N ILE A 337 16.61 -4.86 -4.62
CA ILE A 337 16.59 -4.21 -3.31
C ILE A 337 17.97 -4.36 -2.69
N GLU A 338 18.73 -3.27 -2.65
CA GLU A 338 20.01 -3.22 -1.93
C GLU A 338 19.77 -2.62 -0.55
N TYR A 339 20.21 -3.29 0.51
CA TYR A 339 19.98 -2.84 1.88
C TYR A 339 21.24 -2.97 2.75
N SER A 340 21.36 -2.06 3.71
CA SER A 340 22.40 -2.03 4.72
C SER A 340 21.90 -1.33 5.99
N ASP A 341 22.75 -1.20 7.00
CA ASP A 341 22.43 -0.45 8.22
C ASP A 341 22.10 1.03 7.96
N SER A 342 22.56 1.58 6.83
CA SER A 342 22.36 2.99 6.47
C SER A 342 21.09 3.27 5.67
N GLY A 343 20.37 2.23 5.21
CA GLY A 343 19.14 2.38 4.43
C GLY A 343 18.98 1.37 3.31
N VAL A 344 18.11 1.69 2.36
CA VAL A 344 17.73 0.82 1.25
C VAL A 344 17.74 1.60 -0.08
N ASN A 345 18.22 0.94 -1.13
CA ASN A 345 18.08 1.39 -2.51
C ASN A 345 17.18 0.41 -3.26
N ILE A 346 16.14 0.93 -3.91
CA ILE A 346 15.17 0.19 -4.70
C ILE A 346 15.43 0.51 -6.17
N ILE A 347 15.83 -0.49 -6.94
CA ILE A 347 16.14 -0.35 -8.36
C ILE A 347 14.97 -0.89 -9.17
N ILE A 348 14.45 -0.07 -10.07
CA ILE A 348 13.34 -0.38 -10.96
C ILE A 348 13.85 -0.91 -12.29
N GLU A 349 13.02 -1.68 -12.99
CA GLU A 349 13.31 -2.24 -14.32
C GLU A 349 13.72 -1.20 -15.37
N ASP A 350 13.21 0.03 -15.27
CA ASP A 350 13.58 1.16 -16.13
C ASP A 350 14.96 1.80 -15.79
N GLY A 351 15.65 1.27 -14.77
CA GLY A 351 16.92 1.76 -14.27
C GLY A 351 16.82 2.91 -13.28
N SER A 352 15.61 3.39 -12.93
CA SER A 352 15.43 4.38 -11.88
C SER A 352 15.76 3.79 -10.50
N VAL A 353 16.29 4.64 -9.61
CA VAL A 353 16.72 4.26 -8.27
C VAL A 353 16.01 5.15 -7.26
N TYR A 354 15.41 4.54 -6.26
CA TYR A 354 14.76 5.21 -5.14
C TYR A 354 15.49 4.83 -3.85
N THR A 355 15.73 5.81 -2.99
CA THR A 355 16.44 5.58 -1.73
C THR A 355 15.51 5.84 -0.55
N ALA A 356 15.59 5.01 0.47
CA ALA A 356 14.84 5.22 1.70
C ALA A 356 15.59 4.71 2.94
N ASN A 357 15.10 5.08 4.14
CA ASN A 357 15.64 4.52 5.38
C ASN A 357 15.18 3.08 5.60
N LYS A 358 13.97 2.74 5.15
CA LYS A 358 13.32 1.44 5.31
C LYS A 358 12.54 1.06 4.06
N THR A 359 12.29 -0.23 3.86
CA THR A 359 11.33 -0.71 2.86
C THR A 359 10.37 -1.73 3.47
N ILE A 360 9.13 -1.74 2.99
CA ILE A 360 8.12 -2.76 3.26
C ILE A 360 7.88 -3.49 1.95
N VAL A 361 8.15 -4.79 1.92
CA VAL A 361 7.95 -5.63 0.74
C VAL A 361 6.61 -6.35 0.87
N SER A 362 5.65 -6.02 0.00
CA SER A 362 4.27 -6.57 0.05
C SER A 362 3.91 -7.41 -1.18
N VAL A 363 4.91 -7.87 -1.93
CA VAL A 363 4.72 -8.78 -3.07
C VAL A 363 4.27 -10.17 -2.59
N SER A 364 3.70 -10.98 -3.50
CA SER A 364 3.25 -12.33 -3.14
C SER A 364 4.42 -13.27 -2.85
N ALA A 365 4.16 -14.35 -2.10
CA ALA A 365 5.13 -15.42 -1.88
C ALA A 365 5.66 -16.00 -3.20
N GLY A 366 4.78 -16.19 -4.20
CA GLY A 366 5.19 -16.62 -5.54
C GLY A 366 6.15 -15.65 -6.24
N VAL A 367 6.06 -14.34 -5.99
CA VAL A 367 7.06 -13.38 -6.51
C VAL A 367 8.39 -13.56 -5.79
N LEU A 368 8.40 -13.73 -4.46
CA LEU A 368 9.62 -13.94 -3.68
C LEU A 368 10.32 -15.27 -4.03
N GLN A 369 9.57 -16.30 -4.41
CA GLN A 369 10.09 -17.58 -4.87
C GLN A 369 10.72 -17.53 -6.27
N THR A 370 10.52 -16.42 -7.01
CA THR A 370 11.13 -16.20 -8.32
C THR A 370 12.34 -15.28 -8.22
N ASN A 371 13.14 -15.22 -9.29
CA ASN A 371 14.24 -14.26 -9.41
C ASN A 371 13.78 -12.88 -9.95
N LEU A 372 12.53 -12.48 -9.71
CA LEU A 372 12.03 -11.17 -10.17
C LEU A 372 12.76 -10.03 -9.44
N ILE A 373 12.93 -10.18 -8.12
CA ILE A 373 13.57 -9.20 -7.24
C ILE A 373 14.86 -9.81 -6.68
N GLU A 374 16.00 -9.24 -7.04
CA GLU A 374 17.30 -9.55 -6.42
C GLU A 374 17.42 -8.80 -5.08
N PHE A 375 17.77 -9.51 -4.01
CA PHE A 375 18.10 -8.90 -2.72
C PHE A 375 19.61 -8.81 -2.57
N LYS A 376 20.12 -7.68 -2.08
CA LYS A 376 21.56 -7.51 -1.82
C LYS A 376 21.81 -6.80 -0.49
N PRO A 377 22.49 -7.43 0.49
CA PRO A 377 22.93 -8.83 0.48
C PRO A 377 21.76 -9.81 0.32
N ASP A 378 22.07 -11.08 0.03
CA ASP A 378 21.03 -12.12 -0.03
C ASP A 378 20.28 -12.18 1.31
N LEU A 379 19.00 -12.55 1.24
CA LEU A 379 18.23 -12.86 2.44
C LEU A 379 18.87 -14.06 3.16
N PRO A 380 18.87 -14.08 4.51
CA PRO A 380 19.61 -15.05 5.31
C PRO A 380 19.13 -16.50 5.17
#